data_AF-A0A4V1TAA4-F1
#
_entry.id   AF-A0A4V1TAA4-F1
#
_cell.length_a   1.000
_cell.length_b   1.000
_cell.length_c   1.000
_cell.angle_alpha   90.00
_cell.angle_beta   90.00
_cell.angle_gamma   90.00
#
_symmetry.space_group_name_H-M   'P 1'
#
loop_
_entity.id
_entity.type
_entity.pdbx_description
1 polymer ?
#
loop_
_entity_poly.entity_id
_entity_poly.type
_entity_poly.pdbx_seq_one_letter_code
_entity_poly.pdbx_strand_id
1 'polypeptide(L)' 'KNGISFRVLDAIKRPVSAVADQREVRDVAEVSIGIDRTSPLTLLFDPEHALDDRITMEQFAV' A
#
# COMPACT_ATOMS: atom_id res chain seq x y z
N LYS A 1 -12.01 9.83 -9.70
CA LYS A 1 -11.70 8.54 -9.03
C LYS A 1 -10.31 8.11 -9.49
N ASN A 2 -9.28 8.34 -8.68
CA ASN A 2 -7.94 7.79 -8.96
C ASN A 2 -7.88 6.42 -8.29
N GLY A 3 -8.01 5.36 -9.08
CA GLY A 3 -7.84 3.99 -8.64
C GLY A 3 -6.78 3.31 -9.49
N ILE A 4 -6.09 2.34 -8.92
CA ILE A 4 -5.14 1.47 -9.64
C ILE A 4 -5.73 0.07 -9.65
N SER A 5 -5.61 -0.62 -10.77
CA SER A 5 -6.07 -2.01 -10.91
C SER A 5 -4.96 -2.89 -11.46
N PHE A 6 -4.76 -4.04 -10.84
CA PHE A 6 -3.90 -5.09 -11.35
C PHE A 6 -4.74 -6.29 -11.75
N ARG A 7 -4.44 -6.86 -12.92
CA ARG A 7 -4.98 -8.14 -13.36
C ARG A 7 -3.86 -9.16 -13.42
N VAL A 8 -4.05 -10.30 -12.76
CA VAL A 8 -3.09 -11.41 -12.79
C VAL A 8 -3.27 -12.19 -14.09
N LEU A 9 -2.21 -12.23 -14.89
CA LEU A 9 -2.18 -12.99 -16.13
C LEU A 9 -2.04 -14.48 -15.80
N ASP A 10 -2.94 -15.31 -16.33
CA ASP A 10 -3.00 -16.75 -16.09
C ASP A 10 -2.99 -17.14 -14.59
N ALA A 11 -3.88 -16.54 -13.78
CA ALA A 11 -3.90 -16.67 -12.32
C ALA A 11 -3.83 -18.12 -11.78
N ILE A 12 -4.40 -19.10 -12.49
CA ILE A 12 -4.31 -20.52 -12.11
C ILE A 12 -2.88 -21.05 -12.27
N LYS A 13 -2.18 -20.67 -13.34
CA LYS A 13 -0.80 -21.12 -13.62
C LYS A 13 0.24 -20.28 -12.87
N ARG A 14 -0.13 -19.05 -12.51
CA ARG A 14 0.72 -18.04 -11.86
C ARG A 14 -0.03 -17.49 -10.63
N PRO A 15 -0.15 -18.28 -9.56
CA PRO A 15 -0.82 -17.82 -8.36
C PRO A 15 -0.06 -16.64 -7.75
N VAL A 16 -0.80 -15.62 -7.33
CA VAL A 16 -0.29 -14.41 -6.68
C VAL A 16 -1.02 -14.22 -5.36
N SER A 17 -0.28 -13.83 -4.32
CA SER A 17 -0.83 -13.35 -3.06
C SER A 17 -0.92 -11.83 -3.06
N ALA A 18 -2.02 -11.29 -2.54
CA ALA A 18 -2.15 -9.88 -2.19
C ALA A 18 -2.12 -9.74 -0.66
N VAL A 19 -1.23 -8.89 -0.15
CA VAL A 19 -1.03 -8.68 1.29
C VAL A 19 -1.25 -7.21 1.64
N ALA A 20 -2.03 -6.96 2.70
CA ALA A 20 -2.19 -5.65 3.31
C ALA A 20 -2.10 -5.82 4.83
N ASP A 21 -1.04 -5.26 5.43
CA ASP A 21 -0.66 -5.44 6.84
C ASP A 21 -0.62 -6.93 7.24
N GLN A 22 -1.59 -7.37 8.06
CA GLN A 22 -1.71 -8.72 8.59
C GLN A 22 -2.70 -9.59 7.80
N ARG A 23 -3.30 -9.06 6.73
CA ARG A 23 -4.27 -9.78 5.89
C ARG A 23 -3.60 -10.22 4.60
N GLU A 24 -3.60 -11.53 4.38
CA GLU A 24 -3.21 -12.15 3.11
C GLU A 24 -4.42 -12.77 2.42
N VAL A 25 -4.54 -12.54 1.11
CA VAL A 25 -5.45 -13.24 0.22
C VAL A 25 -4.62 -13.95 -0.85
N ARG A 26 -4.83 -15.25 -1.01
CA ARG A 26 -4.12 -16.09 -1.98
C ARG A 26 -4.95 -16.33 -3.25
N ASP A 27 -4.29 -16.78 -4.31
CA ASP A 27 -4.90 -17.12 -5.60
C ASP A 27 -5.73 -15.97 -6.20
N VAL A 28 -5.18 -14.76 -6.15
CA VAL A 28 -5.86 -13.53 -6.56
C VAL A 28 -5.87 -13.39 -8.08
N ALA A 29 -7.03 -13.09 -8.66
CA ALA A 29 -7.18 -12.80 -10.09
C ALA A 29 -7.11 -11.30 -10.42
N GLU A 30 -7.60 -10.44 -9.52
CA GLU A 30 -7.67 -9.00 -9.71
C GLU A 30 -7.55 -8.27 -8.37
N VAL A 31 -6.86 -7.13 -8.38
CA VAL A 31 -6.71 -6.24 -7.24
C VAL A 31 -7.17 -4.85 -7.65
N SER A 32 -8.09 -4.27 -6.88
CA SER A 32 -8.51 -2.88 -7.02
C SER A 32 -8.03 -2.07 -5.82
N ILE A 33 -7.29 -1.00 -6.07
CA ILE A 33 -6.75 -0.10 -5.05
C ILE A 33 -7.41 1.26 -5.17
N GLY A 34 -7.81 1.82 -4.02
CA GLY A 34 -8.29 3.18 -3.89
C GLY A 34 -7.80 3.80 -2.60
N ILE A 35 -7.71 5.13 -2.59
CA ILE A 35 -7.42 5.92 -1.39
C ILE A 35 -8.74 6.44 -0.83
N ASP A 36 -9.04 6.11 0.42
CA ASP A 36 -10.09 6.80 1.17
C ASP A 36 -9.55 8.15 1.67
N ARG A 37 -10.18 9.24 1.24
CA ARG A 37 -9.85 10.62 1.65
C ARG A 37 -10.81 11.16 2.70
N THR A 38 -11.79 10.37 3.12
CA THR A 38 -12.82 10.79 4.08
C THR A 38 -12.41 10.57 5.54
N SER A 39 -11.34 9.79 5.76
CA SER A 39 -10.83 9.42 7.07
C SER A 39 -9.47 10.10 7.33
N PRO A 40 -9.44 11.33 7.88
CA PRO A 40 -8.18 11.99 8.21
C PRO A 40 -7.52 11.34 9.42
N LEU A 41 -6.19 11.26 9.40
CA LEU A 41 -5.37 10.79 10.52
C LEU A 41 -4.57 11.98 11.09
N THR A 42 -4.55 12.14 12.42
CA THR A 42 -3.68 13.12 13.09
C THR A 42 -2.41 12.42 13.55
N LEU A 43 -1.29 12.74 12.92
CA LEU A 43 0.03 12.25 13.31
C LEU A 43 0.72 13.31 14.18
N LEU A 44 1.21 12.88 15.35
CA LEU A 44 2.06 13.71 16.19
C LEU A 44 3.52 13.36 15.88
N PHE A 45 4.34 14.38 15.69
CA PHE A 45 5.77 14.24 15.50
C PHE A 45 6.50 15.31 16.30
N ASP A 46 7.77 15.03 16.60
CA ASP A 46 8.65 15.97 17.27
C ASP A 46 9.16 17.01 16.26
N PRO A 47 8.96 18.32 16.49
CA PRO A 47 9.48 19.37 15.60
C PRO A 47 11.00 19.34 15.39
N GLU A 48 11.76 18.79 16.33
CA GLU A 48 13.23 18.65 16.21
C GLU A 48 13.64 17.44 15.33
N HIS A 49 12.71 16.51 15.08
CA HIS A 49 12.91 15.32 14.25
C HIS A 49 11.84 15.27 13.15
N ALA A 50 12.12 15.98 12.06
CA ALA A 50 11.15 16.20 11.00
C ALA A 50 10.64 14.88 10.39
N LEU A 51 9.32 14.75 10.29
CA LEU A 51 8.65 13.53 9.84
C LEU A 51 8.93 13.22 8.36
N ASP A 52 9.09 14.27 7.54
CA ASP A 52 9.44 14.19 6.13
C ASP A 52 10.83 13.59 5.90
N ASP A 53 11.82 13.94 6.72
CA ASP A 53 13.16 13.33 6.68
C ASP A 53 13.08 11.83 6.98
N ARG A 54 12.31 11.44 8.02
CA ARG A 54 12.09 10.04 8.37
C ARG A 54 11.38 9.26 7.27
N ILE A 55 10.30 9.80 6.70
CA ILE A 55 9.56 9.17 5.60
C ILE A 55 10.47 8.97 4.40
N THR A 56 11.27 9.99 4.07
CA THR A 56 12.18 9.93 2.91
C THR A 56 13.23 8.85 3.10
N MET A 57 13.81 8.75 4.31
CA MET A 57 14.76 7.69 4.62
C MET A 57 14.11 6.30 4.57
N GLU A 58 12.94 6.09 5.17
CA GLU A 58 12.30 4.78 5.22
C GLU A 58 11.76 4.29 3.86
N GLN A 59 11.31 5.21 2.99
CA GLN A 59 10.67 4.84 1.72
C GLN A 59 11.64 4.79 0.53
N PHE A 60 12.77 5.49 0.60
CA PHE A 60 13.67 5.66 -0.55
C PHE A 60 15.16 5.40 -0.28
N ALA A 61 15.59 5.22 0.97
CA ALA A 61 16.95 4.75 1.22
C ALA A 61 17.04 3.26 0.87
N VAL A 62 17.91 2.93 -0.08
CA VAL A 62 18.27 1.57 -0.51
C VAL A 62 19.66 1.25 0.00
#